data_AF-A0AAW7ZT10-F1
#
_entry.id   AF-A0AAW7ZT10-F1
#
_cell.length_a   1.000
_cell.length_b   1.000
_cell.length_c   1.000
_cell.angle_alpha   90.00
_cell.angle_beta   90.00
_cell.angle_gamma   90.00
#
_symmetry.space_group_name_H-M   'P 1'
#
loop_
_entity.id
_entity.type
_entity.pdbx_description
1 polymer ?
#
loop_
_entity_poly.entity_id
_entity_poly.type
_entity_poly.pdbx_seq_one_letter_code
_entity_poly.pdbx_strand_id
1 'polypeptide(L)'
;MSMEKFIKPFPLTDITTPRNGAEVLLDNYWLTKDGMYFKSKRGGTHQCNRDKRVVDKVYADLLSSGYECTHIPVAYIKRGQA
;
A
#
# COMPACT_ATOMS: atom_id res chain seq x y z
N MET A 1 -7.54 -16.21 -10.24
CA MET A 1 -7.53 -14.97 -11.06
C MET A 1 -6.44 -14.07 -10.49
N SER A 2 -5.49 -13.57 -11.30
CA SER A 2 -4.41 -12.71 -10.77
C SER A 2 -4.98 -11.44 -10.12
N MET A 3 -4.55 -11.16 -8.89
CA MET A 3 -4.92 -9.95 -8.13
C MET A 3 -4.30 -8.68 -8.72
N GLU A 4 -3.28 -8.79 -9.57
CA GLU A 4 -2.58 -7.65 -10.16
C GLU A 4 -3.52 -6.72 -10.95
N LYS A 5 -4.53 -7.29 -11.61
CA LYS A 5 -5.50 -6.49 -12.40
C LYS A 5 -6.32 -5.53 -11.54
N PHE A 6 -6.40 -5.77 -10.23
CA PHE A 6 -7.18 -4.99 -9.27
C PHE A 6 -6.36 -4.00 -8.47
N ILE A 7 -5.06 -3.86 -8.75
CA ILE A 7 -4.20 -2.88 -8.10
C ILE A 7 -3.62 -1.90 -9.12
N LYS A 8 -3.23 -0.72 -8.64
CA LYS A 8 -2.56 0.31 -9.44
C LYS A 8 -1.27 0.74 -8.74
N PRO A 9 -0.12 0.77 -9.45
CA PRO A 9 1.16 1.17 -8.88
C PRO A 9 1.25 2.69 -8.73
N PHE A 10 1.99 3.11 -7.70
CA PHE A 10 2.35 4.50 -7.43
C PHE A 10 3.75 4.54 -6.80
N PRO A 11 4.57 5.58 -7.03
CA PRO A 11 5.89 5.69 -6.43
C PRO A 11 5.84 5.70 -4.89
N LEU A 12 6.72 4.96 -4.22
CA LEU A 12 6.82 5.01 -2.75
C LEU A 12 7.11 6.43 -2.22
N THR A 13 7.82 7.24 -3.01
CA THR A 13 8.11 8.65 -2.69
C THR A 13 6.85 9.50 -2.53
N ASP A 14 5.71 9.09 -3.11
CA ASP A 14 4.45 9.80 -2.95
C ASP A 14 3.88 9.78 -1.53
N ILE A 15 4.23 8.75 -0.76
CA ILE A 15 3.75 8.57 0.61
C ILE A 15 4.86 8.66 1.65
N THR A 16 6.13 8.58 1.27
CA THR A 16 7.27 8.68 2.21
C THR A 16 7.85 10.09 2.31
N THR A 17 7.40 11.02 1.47
CA THR A 17 7.82 12.44 1.51
C THR A 17 6.80 13.28 2.29
N PRO A 18 7.21 14.05 3.31
CA PRO A 18 6.32 14.99 4.01
C PRO A 18 5.72 16.02 3.05
N ARG A 19 4.42 16.31 3.20
CA ARG A 19 3.68 17.26 2.35
C ARG A 19 2.66 18.03 3.18
N ASN A 20 2.54 19.34 2.94
CA ASN A 20 1.54 20.17 3.59
C ASN A 20 0.12 19.70 3.27
N GLY A 21 -0.73 19.58 4.30
CA GLY A 21 -2.12 19.13 4.16
C GLY A 21 -2.29 17.62 3.93
N ALA A 22 -1.21 16.83 4.05
CA ALA A 22 -1.32 15.38 4.03
C ALA A 22 -1.90 14.84 5.35
N GLU A 23 -2.70 13.78 5.23
CA GLU A 23 -3.06 12.92 6.36
C GLU A 23 -1.88 11.99 6.67
N VAL A 24 -1.62 11.75 7.95
CA VAL A 24 -0.52 10.89 8.39
C VAL A 24 -1.07 9.56 8.86
N LEU A 25 -0.62 8.47 8.23
CA LEU A 25 -0.80 7.12 8.74
C LEU A 25 0.49 6.64 9.40
N LEU A 26 0.36 6.13 10.63
CA LEU A 26 1.47 5.64 11.43
C LEU A 26 1.45 4.11 11.50
N ASP A 27 2.64 3.52 11.47
CA ASP A 27 2.92 2.10 11.71
C ASP A 27 2.03 1.16 10.89
N ASN A 28 2.03 1.38 9.56
CA ASN A 28 1.26 0.59 8.63
C ASN A 28 2.15 -0.29 7.76
N TYR A 29 1.59 -1.43 7.36
CA TYR A 29 2.17 -2.36 6.41
C TYR A 29 1.52 -2.18 5.04
N TRP A 30 2.35 -2.13 3.99
CA TRP A 30 1.95 -1.80 2.63
C TRP A 30 2.35 -2.89 1.65
N LEU A 31 1.50 -3.14 0.65
CA LEU A 31 1.90 -3.92 -0.52
C LEU A 31 2.85 -3.08 -1.39
N THR A 32 4.06 -3.57 -1.62
CA THR A 32 5.12 -2.89 -2.39
C THR A 32 5.83 -3.82 -3.35
N LYS A 33 6.50 -3.26 -4.35
CA LYS A 33 7.37 -3.97 -5.31
C LYS A 33 8.15 -2.94 -6.12
N ASP A 34 9.44 -3.16 -6.34
CA ASP A 34 10.29 -2.36 -7.25
C ASP A 34 10.18 -0.83 -7.04
N GLY A 35 10.20 -0.38 -5.77
CA GLY A 35 10.09 1.05 -5.44
C GLY A 35 8.68 1.64 -5.54
N MET A 36 7.67 0.82 -5.79
CA MET A 36 6.26 1.21 -5.90
C MET A 36 5.45 0.69 -4.71
N TYR A 37 4.42 1.44 -4.32
CA TYR A 37 3.31 0.94 -3.52
C TYR A 37 2.07 0.80 -4.39
N PHE A 38 1.12 -0.01 -3.94
CA PHE A 38 -0.04 -0.35 -4.74
C PHE A 38 -1.32 0.06 -4.03
N LYS A 39 -2.28 0.64 -4.76
CA LYS A 39 -3.64 0.88 -4.27
C LYS A 39 -4.61 -0.08 -4.94
N SER A 40 -5.59 -0.56 -4.19
CA SER A 40 -6.72 -1.30 -4.74
C SER A 40 -7.56 -0.40 -5.64
N LYS A 41 -7.97 -0.91 -6.81
CA LYS A 41 -9.00 -0.29 -7.69
C LYS A 41 -10.41 -0.50 -7.15
N ARG A 42 -10.58 -1.44 -6.22
CA ARG A 42 -11.81 -1.68 -5.47
C ARG A 42 -11.73 -0.90 -4.16
N GLY A 43 -12.86 -0.38 -3.67
CA GLY A 43 -12.90 0.28 -2.37
C GLY A 43 -12.31 -0.58 -1.25
N GLY A 44 -11.78 0.08 -0.22
CA GLY A 44 -11.08 -0.56 0.90
C GLY A 44 -9.58 -0.27 0.92
N THR A 45 -8.98 -0.42 2.10
CA THR A 45 -7.58 -0.10 2.38
C THR A 45 -6.75 -1.33 2.72
N HIS A 46 -7.14 -2.55 2.33
CA HIS A 46 -6.45 -3.79 2.73
C HIS A 46 -4.97 -3.85 2.32
N GLN A 47 -4.58 -3.12 1.27
CA GLN A 47 -3.19 -2.93 0.81
C GLN A 47 -2.31 -2.11 1.77
N CYS A 48 -2.92 -1.46 2.75
CA CYS A 48 -2.30 -0.58 3.74
C CYS A 48 -3.00 -0.79 5.09
N ASN A 49 -2.41 -1.59 5.97
CA ASN A 49 -3.06 -1.97 7.22
C ASN A 49 -2.09 -1.97 8.40
N ARG A 50 -2.58 -1.64 9.59
CA ARG A 50 -1.80 -1.75 10.84
C ARG A 50 -1.45 -3.20 11.17
N ASP A 51 -2.35 -4.13 10.86
CA ASP A 51 -2.08 -5.55 11.01
C ASP A 51 -1.48 -6.12 9.72
N LYS A 52 -0.19 -6.45 9.78
CA LYS A 52 0.55 -7.12 8.69
C LYS A 52 -0.18 -8.34 8.14
N ARG A 53 -0.87 -9.09 9.00
CA ARG A 53 -1.58 -10.33 8.62
C ARG A 53 -2.70 -10.08 7.62
N VAL A 54 -3.29 -8.89 7.61
CA VAL A 54 -4.30 -8.51 6.62
C VAL A 54 -3.67 -8.43 5.23
N VAL A 55 -2.54 -7.72 5.10
CA VAL A 55 -1.82 -7.58 3.83
C VAL A 55 -1.31 -8.95 3.36
N ASP A 56 -0.69 -9.72 4.26
CA ASP A 56 -0.18 -11.06 3.98
C ASP A 56 -1.28 -11.99 3.46
N LYS A 57 -2.45 -11.99 4.09
CA LYS A 57 -3.56 -12.88 3.73
C LYS A 57 -4.25 -12.45 2.44
N VAL A 58 -4.51 -11.16 2.27
CA VAL A 58 -5.27 -10.65 1.11
C VAL A 58 -4.45 -10.71 -0.17
N TYR A 59 -3.12 -10.55 -0.07
CA TYR A 59 -2.22 -10.47 -1.22
C TYR A 59 -1.22 -11.63 -1.29
N ALA A 60 -1.47 -12.75 -0.61
CA ALA A 60 -0.59 -13.92 -0.57
C ALA A 60 -0.06 -14.34 -1.96
N ASP A 61 -0.95 -14.38 -2.96
CA ASP A 61 -0.60 -14.72 -4.35
C ASP A 61 0.43 -13.75 -4.94
N LEU A 62 0.29 -12.44 -4.67
CA LEU A 62 1.24 -11.43 -5.16
C LEU A 62 2.56 -11.47 -4.41
N LEU A 63 2.51 -11.70 -3.10
CA LEU A 63 3.73 -11.87 -2.31
C LEU A 63 4.56 -13.07 -2.80
N SER A 64 3.89 -14.13 -3.26
CA SER A 64 4.57 -15.27 -3.91
C SER A 64 5.16 -14.95 -5.29
N SER A 65 4.79 -13.82 -5.92
CA SER A 65 5.28 -13.36 -7.24
C SER A 65 6.24 -12.15 -7.16
N GLY A 66 6.89 -11.99 -5.99
CA GLY A 66 7.94 -10.99 -5.78
C GLY A 66 7.42 -9.61 -5.36
N TYR A 67 6.17 -9.51 -4.92
CA TYR A 67 5.72 -8.35 -4.14
C TYR A 67 6.13 -8.54 -2.68
N GLU A 68 6.09 -7.45 -1.91
CA GLU A 68 6.50 -7.39 -0.52
C GLU A 68 5.41 -6.78 0.35
N CYS A 69 5.44 -7.13 1.62
CA CYS A 69 4.65 -6.49 2.68
C CYS A 69 5.60 -5.62 3.52
N THR A 70 5.70 -4.35 3.16
CA THR A 70 6.69 -3.41 3.72
C THR A 70 6.10 -2.62 4.87
N HIS A 71 6.81 -2.57 5.99
CA HIS A 71 6.48 -1.68 7.09
C HIS A 71 6.90 -0.24 6.74
N ILE A 72 5.93 0.68 6.76
CA ILE A 72 6.15 2.11 6.57
C ILE A 72 5.74 2.82 7.86
N PRO A 73 6.71 3.28 8.69
CA PRO A 73 6.43 3.89 9.99
C PRO A 73 5.58 5.16 9.89
N VAL A 74 5.81 5.97 8.86
CA VAL A 74 5.08 7.21 8.61
C VAL A 74 4.78 7.32 7.13
N ALA A 75 3.50 7.42 6.80
CA ALA A 75 3.03 7.65 5.44
C ALA A 75 2.20 8.94 5.36
N TYR A 76 2.51 9.80 4.39
CA TYR A 76 1.84 11.06 4.10
C TYR A 76 0.89 10.88 2.92
N ILE A 77 -0.41 10.83 3.18
CA ILE A 77 -1.43 10.53 2.17
C ILE A 77 -2.23 11.79 1.85
N LYS A 78 -2.43 12.06 0.56
CA LYS A 78 -3.32 13.14 0.12
C LYS A 78 -4.78 12.78 0.42
N ARG A 79 -5.50 13.65 1.14
CA ARG A 79 -6.96 13.55 1.26
C ARG A 79 -7.61 13.70 -0.12
N GLY A 80 -8.52 12.79 -0.50
CA GLY A 80 -9.47 13.00 -1.59
C GLY A 80 -9.18 12.37 -2.96
N GLN A 81 -8.51 11.22 -3.03
CA GLN A 81 -8.62 10.35 -4.22
C GLN A 81 -8.95 8.92 -3.76
N ALA A 82 -10.25 8.71 -3.54
CA ALA A 82 -10.89 7.40 -3.65
C ALA A 82 -11.02 7.03 -5.13
#